data_AF-U1F388-F1
#
_entry.id   AF-U1F388-F1
#
_cell.length_a   1.000
_cell.length_b   1.000
_cell.length_c   1.000
_cell.angle_alpha   90.00
_cell.angle_beta   90.00
_cell.angle_gamma   90.00
#
_symmetry.space_group_name_H-M   'P 1'
#
loop_
_entity.id
_entity.type
_entity.pdbx_description
1 polymer ?
#
loop_
_entity_poly.entity_id
_entity_poly.type
_entity_poly.pdbx_seq_one_letter_code
_entity_poly.pdbx_strand_id
1 'polypeptide(L)'
;MRTDQPGSVVRDFQTAMDWAHPKKDGSVNAMPLSNRYYLADAVFIAAVEGDPSLLEALDEAINDPQFPLYLGRRSCPTEGQVSLGIREGELMTVLEAEPWHGKPWHQRRLGRSVRLPIAYDAAPGQPGDTVRDIPLSFNPERREYGWRDVATTTIIVDNPNGNDEPDWFAGLEGA
;
A
#
# COMPACT_ATOMS: atom_id res chain seq x y z
N MET A 1 -0.27 4.37 8.74
CA MET A 1 -0.51 4.42 7.28
C MET A 1 -1.87 5.04 7.01
N ARG A 2 -1.92 6.11 6.21
CA ARG A 2 -3.14 6.74 5.72
C ARG A 2 -3.44 6.26 4.30
N THR A 3 -4.71 5.94 4.03
CA THR A 3 -5.17 5.56 2.69
C THR A 3 -5.74 6.79 2.00
N ASP A 4 -4.94 7.40 1.12
CA ASP A 4 -5.32 8.62 0.40
C ASP A 4 -6.19 8.30 -0.82
N GLN A 5 -6.00 7.12 -1.41
CA GLN A 5 -6.82 6.59 -2.48
C GLN A 5 -6.88 5.06 -2.36
N PRO A 6 -8.05 4.44 -2.13
CA PRO A 6 -8.15 3.00 -1.86
C PRO A 6 -7.76 2.13 -3.07
N GLY A 7 -7.89 2.67 -4.28
CA GLY A 7 -7.68 1.94 -5.53
C GLY A 7 -8.76 0.90 -5.81
N SER A 8 -8.45 -0.03 -6.71
CA SER A 8 -9.33 -1.13 -7.11
C SER A 8 -8.60 -2.47 -7.11
N VAL A 9 -9.30 -3.54 -6.78
CA VAL A 9 -8.71 -4.90 -6.80
C VAL A 9 -8.72 -5.44 -8.23
N VAL A 10 -7.54 -5.79 -8.73
CA VAL A 10 -7.35 -6.40 -10.06
C VAL A 10 -6.91 -7.85 -9.89
N ARG A 11 -7.53 -8.75 -10.67
CA ARG A 11 -7.16 -10.18 -10.74
C ARG A 11 -6.30 -10.42 -11.97
N ASP A 12 -5.08 -10.89 -11.73
CA ASP A 12 -4.15 -11.33 -12.77
C ASP A 12 -4.13 -12.86 -12.84
N PHE A 13 -4.39 -13.40 -14.03
CA PHE A 13 -4.36 -14.84 -14.31
C PHE A 13 -2.99 -15.21 -14.87
N GLN A 14 -2.14 -15.80 -14.02
CA GLN A 14 -0.76 -16.11 -14.36
C GLN A 14 -0.57 -17.59 -14.66
N THR A 15 0.06 -17.85 -15.81
CA THR A 15 0.56 -19.16 -16.22
C THR A 15 2.08 -19.18 -16.15
N ALA A 16 2.66 -20.34 -15.84
CA ALA A 16 4.10 -20.53 -15.87
C ALA A 16 4.42 -21.93 -16.43
N MET A 17 5.60 -22.09 -17.00
CA MET A 17 6.12 -23.36 -17.47
C MET A 17 7.39 -23.69 -16.69
N ASP A 18 7.56 -24.96 -16.33
CA ASP A 18 8.76 -25.45 -15.67
C ASP A 18 9.86 -25.67 -16.69
N TRP A 19 10.55 -24.58 -17.04
CA TRP A 19 11.71 -24.61 -17.92
C TRP A 19 12.95 -25.24 -17.28
N ALA A 20 12.97 -25.37 -15.95
CA ALA A 20 14.12 -25.93 -15.23
C ALA A 20 14.19 -27.46 -15.34
N HIS A 21 13.05 -28.13 -15.55
CA HIS A 21 12.95 -29.58 -15.65
C HIS A 21 12.22 -30.04 -16.93
N PRO A 22 12.85 -29.92 -18.10
CA PRO A 22 12.27 -30.43 -19.34
C PRO A 22 12.15 -31.95 -19.33
N LYS A 23 11.11 -32.48 -19.98
CA LYS A 23 10.94 -33.92 -20.19
C LYS A 23 11.97 -34.43 -21.20
N LYS A 24 12.12 -35.76 -21.25
CA LYS A 24 13.01 -36.46 -22.20
C LYS A 24 12.69 -36.17 -23.67
N ASP A 25 11.43 -35.82 -23.99
CA ASP A 25 10.98 -35.45 -25.33
C ASP A 25 11.18 -33.96 -25.66
N GLY A 26 11.76 -33.18 -24.74
CA GLY A 26 11.99 -31.75 -24.89
C GLY A 26 10.80 -30.86 -24.50
N SER A 27 9.63 -31.44 -24.18
CA SER A 27 8.48 -30.67 -23.71
C SER A 27 8.61 -30.27 -22.24
N VAL A 28 8.03 -29.13 -21.85
CA VAL A 28 8.02 -28.63 -20.47
C VAL A 28 6.64 -28.78 -19.84
N ASN A 29 6.61 -29.04 -18.54
CA ASN A 29 5.35 -29.10 -17.81
C ASN A 29 4.82 -27.69 -17.55
N ALA A 30 3.50 -27.50 -17.67
CA ALA A 30 2.86 -26.32 -17.14
C ALA A 30 2.86 -26.38 -15.61
N MET A 31 3.21 -25.25 -14.97
CA MET A 31 3.02 -25.06 -13.54
C MET A 31 1.52 -24.87 -13.24
N PRO A 32 1.08 -25.15 -11.99
CA PRO A 32 -0.29 -24.87 -11.58
C PRO A 32 -0.69 -23.42 -11.89
N LEU A 33 -1.90 -23.26 -12.43
CA LEU A 33 -2.49 -21.94 -12.70
C LEU A 33 -2.57 -21.15 -11.40
N SER A 34 -2.19 -19.88 -11.45
CA SER A 34 -2.24 -19.01 -10.28
C SER A 34 -3.05 -17.76 -10.57
N ASN A 35 -3.94 -17.40 -9.64
CA ASN A 35 -4.61 -16.12 -9.63
C ASN A 35 -3.93 -15.22 -8.61
N ARG A 36 -3.46 -14.06 -9.03
CA ARG A 36 -2.80 -13.08 -8.16
C ARG A 36 -3.63 -11.80 -8.13
N TYR A 37 -3.93 -11.34 -6.93
CA TYR A 37 -4.69 -10.11 -6.72
C TYR A 37 -3.75 -8.96 -6.42
N TYR A 38 -4.02 -7.81 -7.02
CA TYR A 38 -3.28 -6.56 -6.87
C TYR A 38 -4.24 -5.42 -6.55
N LEU A 39 -3.73 -4.37 -5.91
CA LEU A 39 -4.41 -3.09 -5.81
C LEU A 39 -3.87 -2.17 -6.92
N ALA A 40 -4.74 -1.73 -7.81
CA ALA A 40 -4.44 -0.78 -8.88
C ALA A 40 -4.93 0.62 -8.51
N ASP A 41 -4.20 1.63 -8.94
CA ASP A 41 -4.48 3.04 -8.67
C ASP A 41 -4.71 3.36 -7.19
N ALA A 42 -3.98 2.68 -6.29
CA ALA A 42 -4.03 2.97 -4.86
C ALA A 42 -2.93 3.97 -4.48
N VAL A 43 -3.21 4.87 -3.54
CA VAL A 43 -2.24 5.82 -2.97
C VAL A 43 -2.29 5.71 -1.45
N PHE A 44 -1.14 5.48 -0.85
CA PHE A 44 -0.96 5.36 0.59
C PHE A 44 0.16 6.27 1.06
N ILE A 45 0.02 6.80 2.27
CA ILE A 45 1.09 7.46 2.99
C ILE A 45 1.44 6.60 4.20
N ALA A 46 2.68 6.13 4.23
CA ALA A 46 3.24 5.45 5.38
C ALA A 46 4.12 6.42 6.16
N ALA A 47 3.97 6.42 7.48
CA ALA A 47 4.84 7.14 8.39
C ALA A 47 5.40 6.11 9.38
N VAL A 48 6.67 6.30 9.75
CA VAL A 48 7.37 5.50 10.76
C VAL A 48 7.95 6.49 11.77
N GLU A 49 7.77 6.20 13.05
CA GLU A 49 8.29 6.99 14.17
C GLU A 49 9.36 6.18 14.89
N GLY A 50 10.43 6.84 15.32
CA GLY A 50 11.55 6.17 15.97
C GLY A 50 12.72 7.10 16.22
N ASP A 51 13.85 6.50 16.54
CA ASP A 51 15.10 7.23 16.77
C ASP A 51 15.52 8.03 15.51
N PRO A 52 15.89 9.32 15.63
CA PRO A 52 16.25 10.15 14.48
C PRO A 52 17.35 9.55 13.61
N SER A 53 18.38 8.92 14.21
CA SER A 53 19.48 8.33 13.43
C SER A 53 19.02 7.12 12.61
N LEU A 54 18.05 6.36 13.13
CA LEU A 54 17.43 5.26 12.38
C LEU A 54 16.56 5.80 11.24
N LEU A 55 15.79 6.85 11.47
CA LEU A 55 14.95 7.46 10.42
C LEU A 55 15.80 8.06 9.30
N GLU A 56 16.91 8.72 9.63
CA GLU A 56 17.90 9.23 8.66
C GLU A 56 18.50 8.09 7.82
N ALA A 57 18.93 7.00 8.46
CA ALA A 57 19.48 5.85 7.75
C ALA A 57 18.45 5.17 6.82
N LEU A 58 17.18 5.12 7.23
CA LEU A 58 16.10 4.58 6.41
C LEU A 58 15.79 5.48 5.20
N ASP A 59 15.74 6.80 5.40
CA ASP A 59 15.51 7.77 4.34
C ASP A 59 16.65 7.70 3.28
N GLU A 60 17.90 7.65 3.74
CA GLU A 60 19.06 7.47 2.85
C GLU A 60 18.98 6.16 2.06
N ALA A 61 18.66 5.04 2.72
CA ALA A 61 18.55 3.73 2.07
C ALA A 61 17.41 3.65 1.03
N ILE A 62 16.36 4.45 1.17
CA ILE A 62 15.28 4.54 0.17
C ILE A 62 15.74 5.41 -1.02
N ASN A 63 16.52 6.47 -0.76
CA ASN A 63 17.02 7.37 -1.78
C ASN A 63 18.17 6.77 -2.62
N ASP A 64 19.04 5.96 -2.02
CA ASP A 64 20.11 5.21 -2.70
C ASP A 64 20.00 3.68 -2.42
N PRO A 65 19.00 3.00 -3.02
CA PRO A 65 18.71 1.63 -2.68
C PRO A 65 19.68 0.65 -3.34
N GLN A 66 20.25 -0.26 -2.54
CA GLN A 66 21.12 -1.34 -3.03
C GLN A 66 20.40 -2.36 -3.92
N PHE A 67 19.08 -2.49 -3.75
CA PHE A 67 18.22 -3.37 -4.54
C PHE A 67 17.06 -2.57 -5.14
N PRO A 68 16.56 -2.90 -6.34
CA PRO A 68 15.40 -2.22 -6.92
C PRO A 68 14.20 -2.24 -5.98
N LEU A 69 13.61 -1.08 -5.72
CA LEU A 69 12.40 -0.94 -4.89
C LEU A 69 11.16 -1.43 -5.65
N TYR A 70 10.27 -2.09 -4.92
CA TYR A 70 8.99 -2.56 -5.45
C TYR A 70 7.93 -2.62 -4.34
N LEU A 71 6.67 -2.44 -4.72
CA LEU A 71 5.53 -2.43 -3.81
C LEU A 71 4.89 -3.82 -3.73
N GLY A 72 5.37 -4.62 -2.78
CA GLY A 72 4.89 -5.98 -2.52
C GLY A 72 5.46 -7.03 -3.46
N ARG A 73 5.23 -6.93 -4.78
CA ARG A 73 5.78 -7.86 -5.79
C ARG A 73 6.69 -7.12 -6.76
N ARG A 74 7.74 -7.80 -7.27
CA ARG A 74 8.70 -7.26 -8.24
C ARG A 74 8.08 -6.73 -9.54
N SER A 75 6.86 -7.16 -9.88
CA SER A 75 6.09 -6.66 -11.03
C SER A 75 5.43 -5.31 -10.79
N CYS A 76 5.49 -4.77 -9.57
CA CYS A 76 4.92 -3.49 -9.17
C CYS A 76 6.07 -2.54 -8.77
N PRO A 77 6.82 -2.00 -9.75
CA PRO A 77 7.88 -1.05 -9.46
C PRO A 77 7.30 0.22 -8.82
N THR A 78 8.11 0.90 -8.01
CA THR A 78 7.73 2.20 -7.44
C THR A 78 7.67 3.27 -8.54
N GLU A 79 6.66 4.12 -8.50
CA GLU A 79 6.55 5.29 -9.38
C GLU A 79 6.79 6.57 -8.57
N GLY A 80 7.65 7.46 -9.09
CA GLY A 80 7.92 8.75 -8.47
C GLY A 80 8.76 8.67 -7.19
N GLN A 81 8.61 9.68 -6.34
CA GLN A 81 9.33 9.80 -5.08
C GLN A 81 8.70 8.88 -4.01
N VAL A 82 9.49 7.94 -3.49
CA VAL A 82 9.04 6.97 -2.48
C VAL A 82 9.07 7.58 -1.07
N SER A 83 10.15 8.30 -0.73
CA SER A 83 10.25 8.98 0.57
C SER A 83 9.82 10.44 0.47
N LEU A 84 8.87 10.86 1.31
CA LEU A 84 8.48 12.27 1.48
C LEU A 84 9.42 13.04 2.43
N GLY A 85 10.48 12.39 2.90
CA GLY A 85 11.48 12.91 3.83
C GLY A 85 11.04 12.84 5.29
N ILE A 86 11.91 13.33 6.16
CA ILE A 86 11.72 13.30 7.61
C ILE A 86 10.95 14.54 8.07
N ARG A 87 10.14 14.38 9.13
CA ARG A 87 9.39 15.45 9.78
C ARG A 87 9.56 15.33 11.29
N GLU A 88 9.62 16.47 11.97
CA GLU A 88 9.58 16.52 13.43
C GLU A 88 8.12 16.56 13.92
N GLY A 89 7.83 15.81 14.99
CA GLY A 89 6.52 15.78 15.63
C GLY A 89 6.04 14.36 15.93
N GLU A 90 4.89 14.26 16.58
CA GLU A 90 4.21 12.99 16.84
C GLU A 90 3.65 12.40 15.54
N LEU A 91 3.77 11.09 15.36
CA LEU A 91 3.37 10.38 14.14
C LEU A 91 1.96 10.72 13.66
N MET A 92 0.97 10.69 14.56
CA MET A 92 -0.42 10.95 14.21
C MET A 92 -0.64 12.41 13.79
N THR A 93 -0.07 13.36 14.53
CA THR A 93 -0.16 14.79 14.22
C THR A 93 0.47 15.10 12.86
N VAL A 94 1.65 14.53 12.56
CA VAL A 94 2.32 14.71 11.27
C VAL A 94 1.51 14.09 10.13
N LEU A 95 1.00 12.88 10.33
CA LEU A 95 0.22 12.17 9.31
C LEU A 95 -1.14 12.83 9.03
N GLU A 96 -1.74 13.47 10.03
CA GLU A 96 -2.95 14.28 9.89
C GLU A 96 -2.71 15.57 9.11
N ALA A 97 -1.58 16.23 9.37
CA ALA A 97 -1.21 17.50 8.73
C ALA A 97 -0.70 17.34 7.28
N GLU A 98 -0.21 16.15 6.90
CA GLU A 98 0.30 15.90 5.55
C GLU A 98 -0.80 16.12 4.49
N PRO A 99 -0.55 16.91 3.43
CA PRO A 99 -1.52 17.15 2.37
C PRO A 99 -2.12 15.87 1.78
N TRP A 100 -3.33 15.92 1.25
CA TRP A 100 -3.94 14.76 0.60
C TRP A 100 -3.31 14.51 -0.78
N HIS A 101 -2.79 13.30 -1.00
CA HIS A 101 -2.05 12.87 -2.20
C HIS A 101 -2.91 12.08 -3.21
N GLY A 102 -4.23 12.06 -3.06
CA GLY A 102 -5.13 11.44 -4.04
C GLY A 102 -4.96 12.05 -5.44
N LYS A 103 -5.03 11.26 -6.52
CA LYS A 103 -4.83 11.78 -7.88
C LYS A 103 -5.95 12.75 -8.27
N PRO A 104 -5.71 13.80 -9.09
CA PRO A 104 -6.73 14.81 -9.40
C PRO A 104 -8.06 14.26 -9.96
N TRP A 105 -8.00 13.20 -10.78
CA TRP A 105 -9.21 12.56 -11.30
C TRP A 105 -10.01 11.86 -10.20
N HIS A 106 -9.35 11.31 -9.17
CA HIS A 106 -10.00 10.69 -8.03
C HIS A 106 -10.64 11.75 -7.14
N GLN A 107 -9.91 12.85 -6.89
CA GLN A 107 -10.41 13.98 -6.10
C GLN A 107 -11.72 14.55 -6.69
N ARG A 108 -11.79 14.71 -8.02
CA ARG A 108 -13.00 15.21 -8.71
C ARG A 108 -14.24 14.32 -8.59
N ARG A 109 -14.07 13.03 -8.28
CA ARG A 109 -15.18 12.07 -8.13
C ARG A 109 -15.75 12.03 -6.71
N LEU A 110 -15.11 12.74 -5.78
CA LEU A 110 -15.52 12.79 -4.38
C LEU A 110 -16.12 14.17 -4.06
N GLY A 111 -16.89 14.23 -2.97
CA GLY A 111 -17.41 15.48 -2.43
C GLY A 111 -16.29 16.37 -1.86
N ARG A 112 -16.66 17.56 -1.39
CA ARG A 112 -15.74 18.55 -0.81
C ARG A 112 -15.16 18.11 0.54
N SER A 113 -15.77 17.12 1.19
CA SER A 113 -15.26 16.56 2.44
C SER A 113 -15.02 15.06 2.27
N VAL A 114 -13.76 14.64 2.44
CA VAL A 114 -13.34 13.27 2.20
C VAL A 114 -12.84 12.64 3.49
N ARG A 115 -13.32 11.43 3.78
CA ARG A 115 -12.87 10.62 4.92
C ARG A 115 -11.72 9.73 4.48
N LEU A 116 -10.55 9.90 5.10
CA LEU A 116 -9.37 9.09 4.84
C LEU A 116 -9.11 8.17 6.05
N PRO A 117 -9.18 6.85 5.89
CA PRO A 117 -8.89 5.93 6.99
C PRO A 117 -7.37 5.88 7.25
N ILE A 118 -7.01 5.76 8.51
CA ILE A 118 -5.64 5.59 8.98
C ILE A 118 -5.58 4.29 9.77
N ALA A 119 -4.69 3.39 9.38
CA ALA A 119 -4.33 2.19 10.13
C ALA A 119 -2.96 2.37 10.80
N TYR A 120 -2.84 2.05 12.08
CA TYR A 120 -1.61 2.22 12.86
C TYR A 120 -1.43 1.07 13.87
N ASP A 121 -0.22 0.92 14.40
CA ASP A 121 0.07 -0.08 15.43
C ASP A 121 -0.72 0.23 16.71
N ALA A 122 -1.52 -0.72 17.18
CA ALA A 122 -2.33 -0.54 18.37
C ALA A 122 -1.45 -0.47 19.64
N ALA A 123 -1.73 0.48 20.52
CA ALA A 123 -1.07 0.55 21.82
C ALA A 123 -1.47 -0.64 22.71
N PRO A 124 -0.67 -1.03 23.72
CA PRO A 124 -1.03 -2.11 24.64
C PRO A 124 -2.40 -1.90 25.28
N GLY A 125 -3.31 -2.85 25.08
CA GLY A 125 -4.68 -2.80 25.60
C GLY A 125 -5.66 -1.97 24.76
N GLN A 126 -5.22 -1.36 23.67
CA GLN A 126 -6.09 -0.71 22.71
C GLN A 126 -6.79 -1.77 21.83
N PRO A 127 -8.11 -1.68 21.62
CA PRO A 127 -8.80 -2.55 20.67
C PRO A 127 -8.26 -2.36 19.25
N GLY A 128 -8.03 -3.47 18.54
CA GLY A 128 -7.58 -3.48 17.16
C GLY A 128 -7.79 -4.84 16.52
N ASP A 129 -7.57 -4.92 15.21
CA ASP A 129 -7.61 -6.17 14.47
C ASP A 129 -6.26 -6.87 14.56
N THR A 130 -6.26 -8.14 14.94
CA THR A 130 -5.02 -8.93 15.01
C THR A 130 -4.61 -9.40 13.61
N VAL A 131 -3.43 -8.98 13.16
CA VAL A 131 -2.86 -9.27 11.84
C VAL A 131 -1.52 -10.00 12.01
N ARG A 132 -1.24 -10.95 11.09
CA ARG A 132 0.00 -11.73 11.09
C ARG A 132 1.00 -11.24 10.03
N ASP A 133 1.65 -10.12 10.29
CA ASP A 133 2.54 -9.47 9.32
C ASP A 133 3.88 -8.97 9.88
N ILE A 134 4.18 -9.13 11.18
CA ILE A 134 5.52 -8.85 11.72
C ILE A 134 6.52 -9.84 11.09
N PRO A 135 7.51 -9.42 10.31
CA PRO A 135 8.46 -10.34 9.70
C PRO A 135 9.43 -10.89 10.76
N LEU A 136 9.35 -12.18 11.06
CA LEU A 136 10.29 -12.87 11.94
C LEU A 136 11.43 -13.53 11.16
N SER A 137 11.16 -13.98 9.93
CA SER A 137 12.16 -14.56 9.03
C SER A 137 11.81 -14.29 7.57
N PHE A 138 12.80 -13.78 6.82
CA PHE A 138 12.74 -13.63 5.36
C PHE A 138 13.34 -14.82 4.60
N ASN A 139 13.78 -15.89 5.29
CA ASN A 139 14.37 -17.07 4.63
C ASN A 139 13.33 -17.70 3.67
N PRO A 140 13.63 -17.88 2.37
CA PRO A 140 12.69 -18.46 1.41
C PRO A 140 12.27 -19.90 1.75
N GLU A 141 13.09 -20.67 2.46
CA GLU A 141 12.77 -22.04 2.89
C GLU A 141 11.82 -22.06 4.09
N ARG A 142 11.87 -21.02 4.93
CA ARG A 142 11.08 -20.90 6.15
C ARG A 142 10.77 -19.44 6.45
N ARG A 143 9.81 -18.90 5.69
CA ARG A 143 9.30 -17.55 5.88
C ARG A 143 8.34 -17.54 7.07
N GLU A 144 8.59 -16.68 8.05
CA GLU A 144 7.81 -16.63 9.28
C GLU A 144 7.34 -15.23 9.61
N TYR A 145 6.11 -15.17 10.12
CA TYR A 145 5.48 -13.95 10.57
C TYR A 145 4.89 -14.10 11.96
N GLY A 146 5.04 -13.04 12.76
CA GLY A 146 4.43 -12.83 14.06
C GLY A 146 3.13 -12.05 13.96
N TRP A 147 2.48 -11.87 15.11
CA TRP A 147 1.20 -11.16 15.24
C TRP A 147 1.40 -9.75 15.78
N ARG A 148 0.60 -8.81 15.30
CA ARG A 148 0.40 -7.48 15.91
C ARG A 148 -1.06 -7.09 15.84
N ASP A 149 -1.45 -6.15 16.69
CA ASP A 149 -2.78 -5.56 16.64
C ASP A 149 -2.70 -4.22 15.89
N VAL A 150 -3.68 -3.99 15.01
CA VAL A 150 -3.78 -2.80 14.17
C VAL A 150 -5.04 -2.04 14.55
N ALA A 151 -4.88 -0.80 15.00
CA ALA A 151 -6.00 0.10 15.25
C ALA A 151 -6.30 0.93 14.00
N THR A 152 -7.57 1.31 13.83
CA THR A 152 -8.00 2.17 12.73
C THR A 152 -8.69 3.42 13.25
N THR A 153 -8.35 4.57 12.67
CA THR A 153 -9.06 5.84 12.84
C THR A 153 -9.38 6.44 11.48
N THR A 154 -10.03 7.60 11.44
CA THR A 154 -10.38 8.29 10.19
C THR A 154 -10.23 9.79 10.39
N ILE A 155 -9.66 10.44 9.38
CA ILE A 155 -9.52 11.89 9.33
C ILE A 155 -10.42 12.45 8.24
N ILE A 156 -10.79 13.72 8.36
CA ILE A 156 -11.57 14.42 7.35
C ILE A 156 -10.66 15.47 6.72
N VAL A 157 -10.53 15.40 5.39
CA VAL A 157 -9.77 16.39 4.60
C VAL A 157 -10.71 17.19 3.72
N ASP A 158 -10.38 18.47 3.50
CA ASP A 158 -11.04 19.31 2.52
C ASP A 158 -10.56 18.93 1.11
N ASN A 159 -11.51 18.85 0.19
CA ASN A 159 -11.29 18.54 -1.21
C ASN A 159 -11.71 19.75 -2.06
N PRO A 160 -10.77 20.64 -2.40
CA PRO A 160 -11.09 21.83 -3.19
C PRO A 160 -11.53 21.49 -4.62
N ASN A 161 -11.23 20.27 -5.10
CA ASN A 161 -11.58 19.79 -6.42
C ASN A 161 -12.89 18.98 -6.43
N GLY A 162 -13.51 18.77 -5.27
CA GLY A 162 -14.72 17.97 -5.12
C GLY A 162 -15.97 18.74 -5.50
N ASN A 163 -17.02 17.99 -5.88
CA ASN A 163 -18.34 18.53 -6.11
C ASN A 163 -19.35 17.81 -5.20
N ASP A 164 -20.10 18.58 -4.40
CA ASP A 164 -21.18 18.05 -3.55
C ASP A 164 -22.53 17.98 -4.30
N GLU A 165 -22.57 18.45 -5.56
CA GLU A 165 -23.74 18.27 -6.39
C GLU A 165 -23.99 16.78 -6.65
N PRO A 166 -25.26 16.33 -6.54
CA PRO A 166 -25.61 14.96 -6.87
C PRO A 166 -25.25 14.65 -8.32
N ASP A 167 -24.35 13.68 -8.53
CA ASP A 167 -24.12 13.11 -9.85
C ASP A 167 -25.32 12.22 -10.22
N TRP A 168 -26.30 12.84 -10.86
CA TRP A 168 -27.52 12.19 -11.32
C TRP A 168 -27.28 11.23 -12.50
N PHE A 169 -26.10 11.28 -13.13
CA PHE A 169 -25.68 10.39 -14.21
C PHE A 169 -24.81 9.22 -13.73
N ALA A 170 -24.33 9.21 -12.49
CA ALA A 170 -23.51 8.13 -11.93
C ALA A 170 -24.13 6.72 -12.12
N GLY A 171 -25.46 6.62 -12.18
CA GLY A 171 -26.17 5.36 -12.43
C GLY A 171 -26.11 4.84 -13.87
N LEU A 172 -25.63 5.64 -14.84
CA LEU A 172 -25.59 5.29 -16.27
C LEU A 172 -24.20 4.86 -16.76
N GLU A 173 -23.13 5.14 -16.01
CA GLU A 173 -21.74 4.82 -16.40
C GLU A 173 -21.31 3.36 -16.04
N GLY A 174 -22.23 2.55 -15.51
CA GLY A 174 -21.97 1.19 -15.02
C GLY A 174 -22.65 0.07 -15.83
N ALA A 175 -22.62 0.13 -17.17
CA ALA A 175 -23.09 -0.93 -18.06
C ALA A 175 -21.99 -1.44 -18.99
#